data_AF-A0A517XL45-F1
#
_entry.id   AF-A0A517XL45-F1
#
_cell.length_a   1.000
_cell.length_b   1.000
_cell.length_c   1.000
_cell.angle_alpha   90.00
_cell.angle_beta   90.00
_cell.angle_gamma   90.00
#
_symmetry.space_group_name_H-M   'P 1'
#
loop_
_entity.id
_entity.type
_entity.pdbx_description
1 polymer ?
#
loop_
_entity_poly.entity_id
_entity_poly.type
_entity_poly.pdbx_seq_one_letter_code
_entity_poly.pdbx_strand_id
1 'polypeptide(L)' 'MNQPVARLSAKLHRRVCLVLTEDAVLAEELLSRKKLAAEVAGRLSERVLLVRPNRLDAVLDELKKMGHTPQVVGGKPGG' A
#
# COMPACT_ATOMS: atom_id res chain seq x y z
N MET A 1 18.74 -16.58 -35.52
CA MET A 1 17.75 -17.19 -34.60
C MET A 1 17.49 -16.18 -33.50
N ASN A 2 16.29 -15.60 -33.46
CA ASN A 2 15.91 -14.63 -32.43
C ASN A 2 15.32 -15.42 -31.25
N GLN A 3 16.14 -15.77 -30.25
CA GLN A 3 15.63 -16.43 -29.05
C GLN A 3 14.74 -15.42 -28.31
N PRO A 4 13.51 -15.77 -27.91
CA PRO A 4 12.70 -14.88 -27.09
C PRO A 4 13.43 -14.67 -25.77
N VAL A 5 13.82 -13.42 -25.53
CA VAL A 5 14.33 -12.92 -24.26
C VAL A 5 13.40 -13.39 -23.16
N ALA A 6 13.97 -13.96 -22.08
CA ALA A 6 13.28 -14.66 -21.00
C ALA A 6 11.89 -14.07 -20.67
N ARG A 7 10.88 -14.95 -20.47
CA ARG A 7 9.51 -14.57 -20.12
C ARG A 7 9.53 -13.46 -19.05
N LEU A 8 9.00 -12.28 -19.39
CA LEU A 8 8.91 -11.16 -18.47
C LEU A 8 8.10 -11.60 -17.24
N SER A 9 8.78 -11.75 -16.10
CA SER A 9 8.14 -12.04 -14.81
C SER A 9 7.53 -10.76 -14.25
N ALA A 10 6.45 -10.29 -14.87
CA ALA A 10 5.72 -9.09 -14.45
C ALA A 10 4.44 -9.49 -13.71
N LYS A 11 4.12 -8.75 -12.65
CA LYS A 11 2.87 -8.87 -11.91
C LYS A 11 2.05 -7.61 -12.08
N LEU A 12 0.80 -7.75 -12.50
CA LEU A 12 -0.14 -6.65 -12.59
C LEU A 12 -1.04 -6.64 -11.36
N HIS A 13 -1.02 -5.52 -10.63
CA HIS A 13 -1.88 -5.30 -9.47
C HIS A 13 -3.00 -4.31 -9.86
N ARG A 14 -4.26 -4.67 -9.59
CA ARG A 14 -5.43 -3.83 -9.90
C ARG A 14 -6.17 -3.45 -8.62
N ARG A 15 -6.79 -2.27 -8.60
CA ARG A 15 -7.59 -1.76 -7.45
C ARG A 15 -6.79 -1.72 -6.14
N VAL A 16 -5.55 -1.29 -6.24
CA VAL A 16 -4.67 -1.02 -5.10
C VAL A 16 -4.91 0.38 -4.56
N CYS A 17 -4.65 0.59 -3.28
CA CYS A 17 -4.54 1.93 -2.70
C CYS A 17 -3.09 2.18 -2.25
N LEU A 18 -2.79 3.46 -2.02
CA LEU A 18 -1.49 3.91 -1.55
C LEU A 18 -1.64 4.53 -0.17
N VAL A 19 -0.69 4.23 0.72
CA VAL A 19 -0.49 5.01 1.95
C VAL A 19 0.66 5.95 1.70
N LEU A 20 0.38 7.24 1.72
CA LEU A 20 1.38 8.30 1.73
C LEU A 20 1.63 8.72 3.17
N THR A 21 2.88 8.67 3.61
CA THR A 21 3.30 9.11 4.94
C THR A 21 3.97 10.48 4.90
N GLU A 22 3.94 11.17 6.04
CA GLU A 22 4.60 12.46 6.23
C GLU A 22 6.13 12.35 6.09
N ASP A 23 6.71 11.25 6.54
CA ASP A 23 8.13 10.98 6.42
C ASP A 23 8.42 9.47 6.30
N ALA A 24 9.70 9.12 6.14
CA ALA A 24 10.15 7.75 6.03
C ALA A 24 10.07 6.97 7.35
N VAL A 25 10.20 7.65 8.49
CA VAL A 25 10.16 7.03 9.82
C VAL A 25 8.78 6.45 10.08
N LEU A 26 7.72 7.24 9.81
CA LEU A 26 6.35 6.78 9.91
C LEU A 26 6.08 5.59 8.98
N ALA A 27 6.64 5.58 7.76
CA ALA A 27 6.51 4.43 6.86
C ALA A 27 7.15 3.15 7.45
N GLU A 28 8.31 3.25 8.09
CA GLU A 28 8.93 2.13 8.81
C GLU A 28 8.10 1.69 10.01
N GLU A 29 7.56 2.63 10.79
CA GLU A 29 6.68 2.33 11.92
C GLU A 29 5.44 1.54 11.48
N LEU A 30 4.82 1.91 10.36
CA LEU A 30 3.70 1.16 9.78
C LEU A 30 4.12 -0.27 9.37
N LEU A 31 5.30 -0.45 8.76
CA LEU A 31 5.80 -1.77 8.38
C LEU A 31 6.26 -2.64 9.55
N SER A 32 6.68 -2.02 10.66
CA SER A 32 7.04 -2.75 11.88
C SER A 32 5.83 -3.46 12.53
N ARG A 33 4.61 -3.01 12.20
CA ARG A 33 3.37 -3.56 12.73
C ARG A 33 2.87 -4.71 11.88
N LYS A 34 2.88 -5.91 12.47
CA LYS A 34 2.50 -7.18 11.80
C LYS A 34 1.19 -7.10 11.00
N LYS A 35 0.15 -6.47 11.55
CA LYS A 35 -1.16 -6.37 10.88
C LYS A 35 -1.11 -5.48 9.64
N LEU A 36 -0.49 -4.30 9.72
CA LEU A 36 -0.36 -3.40 8.57
C LEU A 36 0.60 -3.95 7.52
N ALA A 37 1.74 -4.51 7.93
CA ALA A 37 2.68 -5.15 7.02
C ALA A 37 2.04 -6.29 6.19
N ALA A 38 1.11 -7.03 6.79
CA ALA A 38 0.35 -8.08 6.11
C ALA A 38 -0.60 -7.54 5.02
N GLU A 39 -0.91 -6.24 5.02
CA GLU A 39 -1.72 -5.59 3.98
C GLU A 39 -0.88 -4.90 2.90
N VAL A 40 0.42 -4.68 3.14
CA VAL A 40 1.33 -4.01 2.19
C VAL A 40 1.92 -4.99 1.17
N ALA A 41 1.66 -4.73 -0.12
CA ALA A 41 2.23 -5.50 -1.23
C ALA A 41 3.68 -5.13 -1.54
N GLY A 42 4.10 -3.90 -1.22
CA GLY A 42 5.46 -3.43 -1.40
C GLY A 42 5.60 -1.94 -1.13
N ARG A 43 6.81 -1.41 -1.31
CA ARG A 43 7.13 0.01 -1.17
C ARG A 43 7.43 0.60 -2.55
N LEU A 44 6.81 1.73 -2.90
CA LEU A 44 7.07 2.45 -4.16
C LEU A 44 8.13 3.54 -4.00
N SER A 45 8.23 4.11 -2.80
CA SER A 45 9.28 5.03 -2.37
C SER A 45 9.37 5.00 -0.85
N GLU A 46 10.37 5.66 -0.26
CA GLU A 46 10.54 5.69 1.20
C GLU A 46 9.29 6.13 1.97
N ARG A 47 8.39 6.90 1.35
CA ARG A 47 7.17 7.45 1.95
C ARG A 47 5.86 6.89 1.37
N VAL A 48 5.94 5.97 0.41
CA VAL A 48 4.76 5.46 -0.31
C VAL A 48 4.71 3.95 -0.23
N LEU A 49 3.70 3.45 0.48
CA LEU A 49 3.41 2.03 0.61
C LEU A 49 2.29 1.63 -0.34
N LEU A 50 2.52 0.56 -1.12
CA LEU A 50 1.52 -0.06 -1.97
C LEU A 50 0.72 -1.08 -1.16
N VAL A 51 -0.58 -0.88 -1.05
CA VAL A 51 -1.48 -1.78 -0.33
C VAL A 51 -2.06 -2.83 -1.28
N ARG A 52 -2.23 -4.06 -0.79
CA ARG A 52 -2.87 -5.16 -1.51
C ARG A 52 -4.33 -4.79 -1.91
N PRO A 53 -4.86 -5.34 -3.00
CA PRO A 53 -6.22 -5.06 -3.43
C PRO A 53 -7.27 -5.39 -2.35
N ASN A 54 -8.33 -4.58 -2.27
CA ASN A 54 -9.46 -4.74 -1.34
C ASN A 54 -9.08 -4.71 0.16
N ARG A 55 -7.97 -4.06 0.52
CA ARG A 55 -7.51 -3.93 1.93
C ARG A 55 -7.67 -2.53 2.52
N LEU A 56 -8.41 -1.64 1.85
CA LEU A 56 -8.62 -0.27 2.28
C LEU A 56 -9.16 -0.19 3.72
N ASP A 57 -10.26 -0.89 4.01
CA ASP A 57 -10.91 -0.82 5.32
C ASP A 57 -10.01 -1.36 6.44
N ALA A 58 -9.30 -2.47 6.18
CA ALA A 58 -8.35 -3.04 7.13
C ALA A 58 -7.20 -2.07 7.46
N VAL A 59 -6.68 -1.37 6.45
CA VAL A 59 -5.64 -0.36 6.65
C VAL A 59 -6.20 0.85 7.42
N LEU A 60 -7.39 1.34 7.07
CA LEU A 60 -8.04 2.45 7.77
C LEU A 60 -8.29 2.13 9.24
N ASP A 61 -8.78 0.92 9.53
CA ASP A 61 -9.06 0.49 10.90
C ASP A 61 -7.79 0.40 11.74
N GLU A 62 -6.72 -0.16 11.20
CA GLU A 62 -5.45 -0.26 11.93
C GLU A 62 -4.80 1.13 12.13
N LEU A 63 -4.85 2.02 11.13
CA LEU A 63 -4.39 3.40 11.27
C LEU A 63 -5.18 4.18 12.34
N LYS A 64 -6.51 4.01 12.39
CA LYS A 64 -7.36 4.61 13.43
C LYS A 64 -7.03 4.05 14.83
N LYS A 65 -6.78 2.74 14.95
CA LYS A 65 -6.35 2.13 16.23
C LYS A 65 -4.99 2.64 16.71
N MET A 66 -4.16 3.14 15.80
CA MET A 66 -2.89 3.80 16.12
C MET A 66 -3.07 5.27 16.55
N GLY A 67 -4.29 5.81 16.52
CA GLY A 67 -4.55 7.21 16.83
C GLY A 67 -4.32 8.17 15.66
N HIS A 68 -4.07 7.65 14.45
CA HIS A 68 -3.97 8.48 13.25
C HIS A 68 -5.34 8.79 12.66
N THR A 69 -5.43 9.91 11.94
CA THR A 69 -6.62 10.37 11.23
C THR A 69 -6.38 10.37 9.71
N PRO A 70 -6.29 9.17 9.08
CA PRO A 70 -5.94 9.06 7.67
C PRO A 70 -6.99 9.74 6.78
N GLN A 71 -6.52 10.60 5.87
CA GLN A 71 -7.35 11.22 4.85
C GLN A 71 -7.37 10.34 3.60
N VAL A 72 -8.57 10.00 3.12
CA VAL A 72 -8.73 9.27 1.86
C VAL A 72 -8.86 10.27 0.74
N VAL A 73 -7.85 10.36 -0.12
CA VAL A 73 -7.82 11.25 -1.27
C VAL A 73 -8.20 10.48 -2.54
N GLY A 74 -8.97 11.10 -3.44
CA GLY A 74 -9.34 10.50 -4.74
C GLY A 74 -10.50 9.49 -4.70
N GLY A 75 -11.14 9.30 -3.54
CA GLY A 75 -12.42 8.59 -3.44
C GLY A 75 -13.57 9.48 -3.93
N LYS A 76 -14.50 8.93 -4.72
CA LYS A 76 -15.77 9.60 -5.00
C LYS A 76 -16.58 9.66 -3.68
N PRO A 77 -17.19 10.79 -3.30
CA PRO A 77 -18.08 10.80 -2.15
C PRO A 77 -19.33 9.97 -2.48
N GLY A 78 -19.53 8.87 -1.76
CA GLY A 78 -20.70 7.99 -1.90
C GLY A 78 -20.63 7.02 -3.08
N GLY A 79 -20.63 5.74 -2.76
CA GLY A 79 -20.89 4.62 -3.67
C GLY A 79 -21.58 3.52 -2.89
#